data_AF-A0AAW6IZE7-F1
#
_entry.id   AF-A0AAW6IZE7-F1
#
_cell.length_a   1.000
_cell.length_b   1.000
_cell.length_c   1.000
_cell.angle_alpha   90.00
_cell.angle_beta   90.00
_cell.angle_gamma   90.00
#
_symmetry.space_group_name_H-M   'P 1'
#
loop_
_entity.id
_entity.type
_entity.pdbx_description
1 polymer ?
#
loop_
_entity_poly.entity_id
_entity_poly.type
_entity_poly.pdbx_seq_one_letter_code
_entity_poly.pdbx_strand_id
1 'polypeptide(L)'
;MKIDFEARRCPNAQIYLNMILEGFINSEIKAVTLITIEPSLLRSLKERIAHYEMSISINDIEECVISDEHIEAWQNDYDEDDFGDVDQISFIKIEKHNT
;
A
#
# COMPACT_ATOMS: atom_id res chain seq x y z
N MET A 1 6.63 4.99 -9.85
CA MET A 1 5.15 5.04 -9.84
C MET A 1 4.68 5.08 -8.40
N LYS A 2 3.58 5.78 -8.09
CA LYS A 2 2.93 5.76 -6.77
C LYS A 2 1.53 5.18 -6.93
N ILE A 3 1.11 4.34 -5.99
CA ILE A 3 -0.24 3.79 -5.94
C ILE A 3 -0.78 4.08 -4.55
N ASP A 4 -1.82 4.89 -4.51
CA ASP A 4 -2.48 5.29 -3.28
C ASP A 4 -3.65 4.36 -2.97
N PHE A 5 -3.66 3.81 -1.77
CA PHE A 5 -4.75 2.96 -1.29
C PHE A 5 -5.86 3.81 -0.67
N GLU A 6 -5.64 5.13 -0.53
CA GLU A 6 -6.53 6.09 0.13
C GLU A 6 -6.83 5.60 1.56
N ALA A 7 -8.05 5.84 2.05
CA ALA A 7 -8.49 5.36 3.36
C ALA A 7 -8.92 3.87 3.38
N ARG A 8 -8.56 3.06 2.37
CA ARG A 8 -8.91 1.63 2.39
C ARG A 8 -8.27 0.92 3.57
N ARG A 9 -9.11 0.26 4.36
CA ARG A 9 -8.76 -0.64 5.47
C ARG A 9 -8.90 -2.10 5.09
N CYS A 10 -8.47 -3.00 5.97
CA CYS A 10 -8.80 -4.41 5.91
C CYS A 10 -10.34 -4.61 5.88
N PRO A 11 -10.89 -5.43 4.97
CA PRO A 11 -10.19 -6.30 4.02
C PRO A 11 -9.88 -5.66 2.66
N ASN A 12 -10.46 -4.49 2.36
CA ASN A 12 -10.38 -3.84 1.05
C ASN A 12 -8.94 -3.54 0.62
N ALA A 13 -8.11 -3.05 1.55
CA ALA A 13 -6.69 -2.80 1.29
C ALA A 13 -5.93 -4.06 0.87
N GLN A 14 -6.25 -5.22 1.47
CA GLN A 14 -5.61 -6.49 1.12
C GLN A 14 -6.06 -7.01 -0.24
N ILE A 15 -7.35 -6.85 -0.58
CA ILE A 15 -7.87 -7.18 -1.92
C ILE A 15 -7.15 -6.34 -2.97
N TYR A 16 -7.04 -5.03 -2.72
CA TYR A 16 -6.39 -4.10 -3.62
C TYR A 16 -4.90 -4.41 -3.78
N LEU A 17 -4.20 -4.75 -2.69
CA LEU A 17 -2.81 -5.20 -2.73
C LEU A 17 -2.60 -6.36 -3.69
N ASN A 18 -3.46 -7.39 -3.64
CA ASN A 18 -3.31 -8.56 -4.51
C ASN A 18 -3.46 -8.18 -5.99
N MET A 19 -4.45 -7.34 -6.32
CA MET A 19 -4.65 -6.84 -7.69
C MET A 19 -3.44 -6.03 -8.18
N ILE A 20 -2.91 -5.16 -7.33
CA ILE A 20 -1.75 -4.33 -7.66
C ILE A 20 -0.49 -5.17 -7.85
N LEU A 21 -0.25 -6.18 -7.00
CA LEU A 21 0.91 -7.06 -7.15
C LEU A 21 0.85 -7.88 -8.44
N GLU A 22 -0.32 -8.42 -8.79
CA GLU A 22 -0.51 -9.14 -10.04
C GLU A 22 -0.22 -8.25 -11.26
N GLY A 23 -0.79 -7.04 -11.29
CA GLY A 23 -0.51 -6.07 -12.36
C GLY A 23 0.95 -5.63 -12.38
N PHE A 24 1.53 -5.37 -11.21
CA PHE A 24 2.92 -4.95 -11.08
C PHE A 24 3.86 -6.00 -11.65
N ILE A 25 3.75 -7.26 -11.24
CA ILE A 25 4.62 -8.38 -11.68
C ILE A 25 4.60 -8.53 -13.21
N ASN A 26 3.43 -8.41 -13.83
CA ASN A 26 3.26 -8.57 -15.27
C ASN A 26 3.58 -7.31 -16.10
N SER A 27 3.92 -6.19 -15.45
CA SER A 27 4.25 -4.93 -16.13
C SER A 27 5.76 -4.73 -16.36
N GLU A 28 6.12 -3.81 -17.24
CA GLU A 28 7.51 -3.34 -17.42
C GLU A 28 7.99 -2.42 -16.27
N ILE A 29 7.13 -2.13 -15.29
CA ILE A 29 7.43 -1.23 -14.19
C ILE A 29 8.40 -1.91 -13.23
N LYS A 30 9.53 -1.26 -12.96
CA LYS A 30 10.58 -1.80 -12.08
C LYS A 30 10.35 -1.49 -10.61
N ALA A 31 9.77 -0.34 -10.28
CA ALA A 31 9.57 0.08 -8.90
C ALA A 31 8.24 0.83 -8.71
N VAL A 32 7.60 0.57 -7.58
CA VAL A 32 6.37 1.24 -7.16
C VAL A 32 6.42 1.56 -5.66
N THR A 33 5.88 2.71 -5.29
CA THR A 33 5.62 3.07 -3.90
C THR A 33 4.14 2.87 -3.62
N LEU A 34 3.82 1.99 -2.69
CA LEU A 34 2.48 1.77 -2.17
C LEU A 34 2.25 2.75 -1.01
N ILE A 35 1.14 3.47 -1.02
CA ILE A 35 0.77 4.43 0.01
C ILE A 35 -0.48 3.89 0.70
N THR A 36 -0.47 3.78 2.03
CA THR A 36 -1.57 3.15 2.76
C THR A 36 -1.66 3.65 4.19
N ILE A 37 -2.87 3.65 4.74
CA ILE A 37 -3.11 3.81 6.18
C ILE A 37 -3.29 2.47 6.90
N GLU A 38 -3.41 1.34 6.18
CA GLU A 38 -3.69 0.02 6.76
C GLU A 38 -2.43 -0.55 7.45
N PRO A 39 -2.40 -0.65 8.79
CA PRO A 39 -1.18 -1.02 9.52
C PRO A 39 -0.70 -2.43 9.19
N SER A 40 -1.61 -3.33 8.83
CA SER A 40 -1.26 -4.71 8.50
C SER A 40 -0.71 -4.90 7.08
N LEU A 41 -0.77 -3.88 6.20
CA LEU A 41 -0.44 -4.03 4.79
C LEU A 41 1.01 -4.47 4.58
N LEU A 42 1.95 -3.89 5.33
CA LEU A 42 3.37 -4.25 5.24
C LEU A 42 3.60 -5.73 5.57
N ARG A 43 2.93 -6.26 6.59
CA ARG A 43 3.01 -7.67 6.95
C ARG A 43 2.44 -8.53 5.83
N SER A 44 1.24 -8.21 5.35
CA SER A 44 0.60 -8.94 4.25
C SER A 44 1.44 -8.93 2.98
N LEU A 45 2.05 -7.80 2.62
CA LEU A 45 2.96 -7.69 1.48
C LEU A 45 4.17 -8.62 1.62
N LYS A 46 4.83 -8.63 2.78
CA LYS A 46 5.97 -9.52 3.06
C LYS A 46 5.58 -10.99 2.91
N GLU A 47 4.44 -11.37 3.47
CA GLU A 47 3.91 -12.74 3.37
C GLU A 47 3.60 -13.13 1.93
N ARG A 48 3.01 -12.23 1.14
CA ARG A 48 2.71 -12.48 -0.28
C ARG A 48 3.98 -12.65 -1.11
N ILE A 49 4.96 -11.77 -0.94
CA ILE A 49 6.25 -11.87 -1.65
C ILE A 49 6.91 -13.23 -1.36
N ALA A 50 6.96 -13.63 -0.09
CA ALA A 50 7.56 -14.90 0.32
C ALA A 50 6.75 -16.11 -0.17
N HIS A 51 5.43 -16.10 -0.02
CA HIS A 51 4.57 -17.24 -0.35
C HIS A 51 4.55 -17.56 -1.85
N TYR A 52 4.62 -16.54 -2.70
CA TYR A 52 4.62 -16.69 -4.16
C TYR A 52 6.02 -16.61 -4.78
N GLU A 53 7.08 -16.61 -3.96
CA GLU A 53 8.48 -16.52 -4.40
C GLU A 53 8.72 -15.37 -5.40
N MET A 54 8.08 -14.22 -5.15
CA MET A 54 8.12 -13.08 -6.06
C MET A 54 9.53 -12.49 -6.09
N SER A 55 10.05 -12.20 -7.30
CA SER A 55 11.33 -11.50 -7.48
C SER A 55 11.20 -9.99 -7.21
N ILE A 56 10.74 -9.65 -6.01
CA ILE A 56 10.49 -8.29 -5.53
C ILE A 56 11.16 -8.12 -4.16
N SER A 57 11.78 -6.97 -3.92
CA SER A 57 12.20 -6.55 -2.58
C SER A 57 11.47 -5.30 -2.12
N ILE A 58 11.33 -5.18 -0.79
CA ILE A 58 10.93 -3.94 -0.12
C ILE A 58 12.22 -3.18 0.19
N ASN A 59 12.40 -2.02 -0.45
CA ASN A 59 13.66 -1.27 -0.39
C ASN A 59 13.62 -0.11 0.60
N ASP A 60 12.42 0.42 0.87
CA ASP A 60 12.26 1.58 1.75
C ASP A 60 10.85 1.62 2.36
N ILE A 61 10.77 2.17 3.56
CA ILE A 61 9.52 2.37 4.31
C ILE A 61 9.62 3.72 5.02
N GLU A 62 8.81 4.67 4.56
CA GLU A 62 8.66 5.97 5.21
C GLU A 62 7.25 6.07 5.82
N GLU A 63 7.10 6.88 6.86
CA GLU A 63 5.82 7.14 7.51
C GLU A 63 5.64 8.64 7.69
N CYS A 64 4.40 9.11 7.55
CA CYS A 64 4.02 10.47 7.93
C CYS A 64 2.70 10.49 8.67
N VAL A 65 2.45 11.56 9.44
CA VAL A 65 1.18 11.75 10.14
C VAL A 65 0.08 12.12 9.13
N ILE A 66 -1.12 11.58 9.33
CA ILE A 66 -2.31 11.96 8.57
C ILE A 66 -2.63 13.44 8.88
N SER A 67 -2.52 14.30 7.88
CA SER A 67 -2.91 15.71 7.94
C SER A 67 -4.39 15.92 7.64
N ASP A 68 -4.90 17.09 7.99
CA ASP A 68 -6.27 17.52 7.65
C ASP A 68 -6.52 17.49 6.12
N GLU A 69 -5.50 17.81 5.30
CA GLU A 69 -5.60 17.74 3.84
C GLU A 69 -5.87 16.32 3.33
N HIS A 70 -5.33 15.29 4.01
CA HIS A 70 -5.60 13.90 3.67
C HIS A 70 -7.04 13.51 4.03
N ILE A 71 -7.51 13.91 5.22
CA ILE A 71 -8.88 13.68 5.66
C ILE A 71 -9.87 14.36 4.71
N GLU A 72 -9.61 15.61 4.33
CA GLU A 72 -10.44 16.34 3.38
C GLU A 72 -10.53 15.66 2.00
N ALA A 73 -9.45 14.99 1.57
CA ALA A 73 -9.43 14.24 0.32
C ALA A 73 -10.24 12.94 0.38
N TRP A 74 -10.39 12.32 1.57
CA TRP A 74 -11.08 11.04 1.73
C TRP A 74 -12.55 11.17 2.15
N GLN A 75 -12.93 12.23 2.85
CA GLN A 75 -14.26 12.39 3.48
C GLN A 75 -15.48 12.30 2.53
N ASN A 76 -15.27 12.42 1.21
CA ASN A 76 -16.36 12.27 0.22
C ASN A 76 -16.60 10.82 -0.19
N ASP A 77 -15.59 9.96 -0.06
CA ASP A 77 -15.59 8.58 -0.55
C ASP A 77 -15.46 7.53 0.58
N TYR A 78 -15.11 7.97 1.79
CA TYR A 78 -14.88 7.15 2.98
C TYR A 78 -15.52 7.76 4.22
N ASP A 79 -15.96 6.90 5.15
CA ASP A 79 -16.55 7.34 6.41
C ASP A 79 -15.44 7.62 7.44
N GLU A 80 -15.71 8.48 8.43
CA GLU A 80 -14.75 8.78 9.51
C GLU A 80 -14.27 7.51 10.24
N ASP A 81 -15.14 6.50 10.34
CA ASP A 81 -14.81 5.20 10.93
C ASP A 81 -13.72 4.44 10.13
N ASP A 82 -13.51 4.73 8.84
CA ASP A 82 -12.49 4.08 8.01
C ASP A 82 -11.07 4.56 8.36
N PHE A 83 -10.90 5.77 8.89
CA PHE A 83 -9.59 6.35 9.19
C PHE A 83 -9.45 6.92 10.60
N GLY A 84 -10.52 6.94 11.40
CA GLY A 84 -10.55 7.52 12.74
C GLY A 84 -9.73 6.77 13.79
N ASP A 85 -9.33 5.53 13.51
CA ASP A 85 -8.50 4.70 14.40
C ASP A 85 -7.01 4.66 14.03
N VAL A 86 -6.59 5.47 13.05
CA VAL A 86 -5.20 5.59 12.62
C VAL A 86 -4.74 7.01 12.42
N ASP A 87 -3.45 7.22 12.60
CA ASP A 87 -2.80 8.53 12.59
C ASP A 87 -1.64 8.61 11.59
N GLN A 88 -1.33 7.52 10.88
CA GLN A 88 -0.15 7.40 10.02
C GLN A 88 -0.47 6.91 8.61
N ILE A 89 0.30 7.43 7.66
CA ILE A 89 0.40 6.93 6.29
C ILE A 89 1.77 6.30 6.11
N SER A 90 1.80 5.06 5.62
CA SER A 90 3.03 4.36 5.25
C SER A 90 3.27 4.44 3.74
N PHE A 91 4.51 4.73 3.36
CA PHE A 91 5.03 4.74 2.00
C PHE A 91 6.00 3.58 1.83
N ILE A 92 5.54 2.50 1.22
CA ILE A 92 6.30 1.25 1.09
C ILE A 92 6.82 1.15 -0.34
N LYS A 93 8.14 1.28 -0.52
CA LYS A 93 8.78 1.16 -1.83
C LYS A 93 9.14 -0.29 -2.11
N ILE A 94 8.60 -0.83 -3.20
CA ILE A 94 8.97 -2.14 -3.72
C ILE A 94 9.63 -2.05 -5.10
N GLU A 95 10.55 -2.97 -5.37
CA GLU A 95 11.30 -3.02 -6.62
C GLU A 95 11.49 -4.47 -7.09
N LYS A 96 11.35 -4.68 -8.39
CA LYS A 96 11.65 -5.97 -9.02
C LYS A 96 13.15 -6.16 -9.12
N HIS A 97 13.60 -7.38 -8.91
CA HIS A 97 14.96 -7.76 -9.29
C HIS A 97 14.99 -7.94 -10.81
N ASN A 98 15.97 -7.36 -11.50
CA ASN A 98 16.22 -7.77 -12.87
C ASN A 98 16.80 -9.19 -12.78
N THR A 99 16.10 -10.16 -13.36
CA THR A 99 16.61 -11.52 -13.57
C THR A 99 17.75 -11.51 -14.59
#